data_AF-A0A5C8LGP5-F1
#
_entry.id   AF-A0A5C8LGP5-F1
#
_cell.length_a   1.000
_cell.length_b   1.000
_cell.length_c   1.000
_cell.angle_alpha   90.00
_cell.angle_beta   90.00
_cell.angle_gamma   90.00
#
_symmetry.space_group_name_H-M   'P 1'
#
loop_
_entity.id
_entity.type
_entity.pdbx_description
1 polymer ?
#
loop_
_entity_poly.entity_id
_entity_poly.type
_entity_poly.pdbx_seq_one_letter_code
_entity_poly.pdbx_strand_id
1 'polypeptide(L)'
;MDQHTLHQKFTELGLERVAYTEKSTYTLNIYNEATSASYPLTLTTLTTEQGETTVHFDEADFQENKFVPLQVRRAALDKLIELERFCNGSDAPNRPNGSSSKSLDEANNSSMAQDLGEIKKLGNEMKHMKTNSELLEQNMIPDPIQ
;
A
#
# COMPACT_ATOMS: atom_id res chain seq x y z
N MET A 1 -39.31 6.92 -0.96
CA MET A 1 -39.90 5.94 0.00
C MET A 1 -38.82 5.66 1.02
N ASP A 2 -39.18 5.61 2.29
CA ASP A 2 -38.25 5.31 3.37
C ASP A 2 -37.88 3.81 3.38
N GLN A 3 -36.63 3.49 3.72
CA GLN A 3 -36.09 2.12 3.71
C GLN A 3 -36.88 1.21 4.67
N HIS A 4 -37.31 1.77 5.80
CA HIS A 4 -38.15 1.09 6.79
C HIS A 4 -39.52 0.70 6.20
N THR A 5 -40.15 1.60 5.45
CA THR A 5 -41.46 1.35 4.83
C THR A 5 -41.39 0.27 3.75
N LEU A 6 -40.28 0.20 3.00
CA LEU A 6 -40.05 -0.84 2.00
C LEU A 6 -39.82 -2.20 2.64
N HIS A 7 -39.03 -2.25 3.71
CA HIS A 7 -38.78 -3.48 4.46
C HIS A 7 -40.09 -4.06 5.02
N GLN A 8 -40.92 -3.21 5.64
CA GLN A 8 -42.20 -3.64 6.20
C GLN A 8 -43.12 -4.28 5.14
N LYS A 9 -43.18 -3.70 3.92
CA LYS A 9 -43.97 -4.27 2.82
C LYS A 9 -43.44 -5.63 2.36
N PHE A 10 -42.13 -5.85 2.36
CA PHE A 10 -41.56 -7.16 2.03
C PHE A 10 -41.94 -8.20 3.09
N THR A 11 -41.88 -7.84 4.36
CA THR A 11 -42.32 -8.71 5.46
C THR A 11 -43.82 -9.04 5.36
N GLU A 12 -44.66 -8.05 5.03
CA GLU A 12 -46.11 -8.24 4.83
C GLU A 12 -46.44 -9.18 3.64
N LEU A 13 -45.56 -9.23 2.63
CA LEU A 13 -45.67 -10.15 1.48
C LEU A 13 -45.11 -11.56 1.79
N GLY A 14 -44.65 -11.81 3.01
CA GLY A 14 -44.08 -13.09 3.43
C GLY A 14 -42.64 -13.32 2.96
N LEU A 15 -41.93 -12.28 2.54
CA LEU A 15 -40.52 -12.35 2.19
C LEU A 15 -39.67 -12.21 3.47
N GLU A 16 -38.71 -13.11 3.63
CA GLU A 16 -37.71 -13.02 4.69
C GLU A 16 -36.45 -12.33 4.16
N ARG A 17 -35.90 -11.41 4.95
CA ARG A 17 -34.63 -10.75 4.63
C ARG A 17 -33.49 -11.72 4.93
N VAL A 18 -32.76 -12.11 3.88
CA VAL A 18 -31.65 -13.08 3.99
C VAL A 18 -30.34 -12.41 4.40
N ALA A 19 -30.05 -11.22 3.88
CA ALA A 19 -28.88 -10.43 4.23
C ALA A 19 -29.05 -8.97 3.78
N TYR A 20 -28.25 -8.07 4.35
CA TYR A 20 -28.05 -6.71 3.86
C TYR A 20 -26.58 -6.43 3.70
N THR A 21 -26.29 -5.70 2.63
CA THR A 21 -24.95 -5.29 2.31
C THR A 21 -25.04 -3.85 1.85
N GLU A 22 -24.38 -2.97 2.59
CA GLU A 22 -24.28 -1.56 2.25
C GLU A 22 -23.18 -1.39 1.21
N LYS A 23 -23.54 -0.85 0.05
CA LYS A 23 -22.60 -0.52 -1.01
C LYS A 23 -22.16 0.93 -0.84
N SER A 24 -20.86 1.13 -0.63
CA SER A 24 -20.22 2.45 -0.61
C SER A 24 -19.29 2.60 -1.79
N THR A 25 -19.27 3.78 -2.41
CA THR A 25 -18.37 4.09 -3.52
C THR A 25 -17.47 5.26 -3.14
N TYR A 26 -16.17 5.05 -3.25
CA TYR A 26 -15.12 6.03 -2.99
C TYR A 26 -14.49 6.48 -4.29
N THR A 27 -13.92 7.68 -4.28
CA THR A 27 -13.23 8.25 -5.43
C THR A 27 -11.87 8.79 -5.03
N LEU A 28 -10.83 8.37 -5.75
CA LEU A 28 -9.46 8.80 -5.60
C LEU A 28 -9.04 9.57 -6.86
N ASN A 29 -8.67 10.83 -6.71
CA ASN A 29 -8.20 11.65 -7.82
C ASN A 29 -6.71 11.49 -8.03
N ILE A 30 -6.30 10.99 -9.20
CA ILE A 30 -4.90 10.84 -9.60
C ILE A 30 -4.54 11.95 -10.56
N TYR A 31 -3.70 12.89 -10.12
CA TYR A 31 -3.23 13.99 -10.95
C TYR A 31 -2.05 13.55 -11.83
N ASN A 32 -2.08 13.93 -13.10
CA ASN A 32 -0.96 13.76 -14.02
C ASN A 32 -0.45 15.12 -14.47
N GLU A 33 0.81 15.43 -14.12
CA GLU A 33 1.48 16.67 -14.51
C GLU A 33 1.62 16.81 -16.03
N ALA A 34 1.91 15.70 -16.73
CA ALA A 34 2.17 15.73 -18.18
C ALA A 34 0.92 16.12 -19.00
N THR A 35 -0.27 15.70 -18.54
CA THR A 35 -1.54 16.07 -19.19
C THR A 35 -2.25 17.21 -18.47
N SER A 36 -1.71 17.69 -17.34
CA SER A 36 -2.36 18.64 -16.43
C SER A 36 -3.82 18.29 -16.14
N ALA A 37 -4.10 17.00 -15.93
CA ALA A 37 -5.45 16.47 -15.79
C ALA A 37 -5.55 15.53 -14.58
N SER A 38 -6.73 15.50 -13.97
CA SER A 38 -7.06 14.59 -12.87
C SER A 38 -7.89 13.43 -13.39
N TYR A 39 -7.51 12.22 -13.01
CA TYR A 39 -8.17 10.99 -13.39
C TYR A 39 -8.82 10.39 -12.14
N PRO A 40 -10.14 10.59 -11.94
CA PRO A 40 -10.88 10.02 -10.82
C PRO A 40 -10.95 8.49 -10.97
N LEU A 41 -10.36 7.77 -10.02
CA LEU A 41 -10.48 6.32 -9.86
C LEU A 41 -11.60 6.03 -8.85
N THR A 42 -12.56 5.19 -9.22
CA THR A 42 -13.66 4.77 -8.35
C THR A 42 -13.35 3.42 -7.72
N LEU A 43 -13.76 3.24 -6.47
CA LEU A 43 -13.58 2.02 -5.69
C LEU A 43 -14.88 1.70 -4.96
N THR A 44 -15.36 0.47 -5.07
CA THR A 44 -16.55 0.01 -4.37
C THR A 44 -16.16 -0.79 -3.13
N THR A 45 -16.86 -0.58 -2.03
CA THR A 45 -16.82 -1.45 -0.85
C THR A 45 -18.21 -1.96 -0.52
N LEU A 46 -18.26 -3.17 0.01
CA LEU A 46 -19.46 -3.81 0.50
C LEU A 46 -19.32 -4.06 2.00
N THR A 47 -20.18 -3.45 2.80
CA THR A 47 -20.23 -3.67 4.25
C THR A 47 -21.41 -4.56 4.59
N THR A 48 -21.13 -5.71 5.19
CA THR A 48 -22.16 -6.65 5.64
C THR A 48 -22.82 -6.20 6.94
N GLU A 49 -23.98 -6.76 7.28
CA GLU A 49 -24.63 -6.54 8.59
C GLU A 49 -23.72 -6.87 9.79
N GLN A 50 -22.76 -7.78 9.61
CA GLN A 50 -21.82 -8.19 10.65
C GLN A 50 -20.68 -7.16 10.85
N GLY A 51 -20.68 -6.08 10.07
CA GLY A 51 -19.66 -5.02 10.10
C GLY A 51 -18.41 -5.36 9.28
N GLU A 52 -18.34 -6.55 8.67
CA GLU A 52 -17.25 -6.92 7.77
C GLU A 52 -17.36 -6.09 6.49
N THR A 53 -16.30 -5.35 6.17
CA THR A 53 -16.22 -4.54 4.96
C THR A 53 -15.21 -5.14 4.00
N THR A 54 -15.68 -5.55 2.83
CA THR A 54 -14.83 -6.04 1.74
C THR A 54 -14.66 -4.95 0.68
N VAL A 55 -13.43 -4.81 0.19
CA VAL A 55 -13.10 -3.87 -0.89
C VAL A 55 -13.08 -4.63 -2.21
N HIS A 56 -13.84 -4.16 -3.19
CA HIS A 56 -13.94 -4.77 -4.52
C HIS A 56 -12.91 -4.11 -5.45
N PHE A 57 -11.67 -4.59 -5.41
CA PHE A 57 -10.56 -4.05 -6.21
C PHE A 57 -10.70 -4.34 -7.70
N ASP A 58 -11.38 -5.42 -8.06
CA ASP A 58 -11.67 -5.86 -9.44
C ASP A 58 -12.68 -4.94 -10.14
N GLU A 59 -13.56 -4.29 -9.38
CA GLU A 59 -14.50 -3.28 -9.88
C GLU A 59 -13.89 -1.87 -9.96
N ALA A 60 -12.62 -1.69 -9.56
CA ALA A 60 -11.99 -0.37 -9.55
C ALA A 60 -11.74 0.12 -10.99
N ASP A 61 -12.35 1.25 -11.34
CA ASP A 61 -12.23 1.82 -12.68
C ASP A 61 -12.22 3.35 -12.67
N PHE A 62 -11.66 3.95 -13.71
CA PHE A 62 -11.59 5.39 -13.83
C PHE A 62 -12.87 5.99 -14.43
N GLN A 63 -13.44 7.00 -13.76
CA GLN A 63 -14.66 7.67 -14.22
C GLN A 63 -14.43 8.35 -15.58
N GLU A 64 -15.33 8.09 -16.54
CA GLU A 64 -15.42 8.77 -17.85
C GLU A 64 -14.32 8.48 -18.90
N ASN A 65 -13.69 7.30 -18.93
CA ASN A 65 -12.49 7.13 -19.76
C ASN A 65 -12.67 6.57 -21.17
N LYS A 66 -12.24 7.38 -22.16
CA LYS A 66 -11.84 6.92 -23.50
C LYS A 66 -10.34 6.61 -23.60
N PHE A 67 -9.48 7.24 -22.78
CA PHE A 67 -8.03 6.97 -22.76
C PHE A 67 -7.35 7.45 -21.46
N VAL A 68 -6.82 6.51 -20.67
CA VAL A 68 -5.98 6.79 -19.49
C VAL A 68 -4.51 6.56 -19.82
N PRO A 69 -3.59 7.54 -19.57
CA PRO A 69 -2.15 7.37 -19.79
C PRO A 69 -1.54 6.25 -18.92
N LEU A 70 -0.47 5.62 -19.42
CA LEU A 70 0.18 4.50 -18.73
C LEU A 70 0.71 4.87 -17.34
N GLN A 71 1.23 6.09 -17.18
CA GLN A 71 1.75 6.59 -15.91
C GLN A 71 0.64 6.66 -14.85
N VAL A 72 -0.57 7.07 -15.26
CA VAL A 72 -1.74 7.15 -14.39
C VAL A 72 -2.24 5.76 -14.02
N ARG A 73 -2.29 4.83 -14.97
CA ARG A 73 -2.65 3.43 -14.70
C ARG A 73 -1.70 2.77 -13.72
N ARG A 74 -0.39 3.02 -13.88
CA ARG A 74 0.62 2.53 -12.94
C ARG A 74 0.42 3.11 -11.55
N ALA A 75 0.24 4.42 -11.43
CA ALA A 75 -0.02 5.07 -10.15
C ALA A 75 -1.29 4.55 -9.48
N ALA A 76 -2.35 4.28 -10.24
CA ALA A 76 -3.57 3.65 -9.73
C ALA A 76 -3.31 2.24 -9.21
N LEU A 77 -2.61 1.41 -9.98
CA LEU A 77 -2.29 0.05 -9.58
C LEU A 77 -1.42 0.02 -8.31
N ASP A 78 -0.41 0.89 -8.23
CA ASP A 78 0.44 1.02 -7.03
C ASP A 78 -0.42 1.38 -5.79
N LYS A 79 -1.41 2.27 -5.96
CA LYS A 79 -2.35 2.66 -4.90
C LYS A 79 -3.31 1.53 -4.50
N LEU A 80 -3.81 0.76 -5.46
CA LEU A 80 -4.68 -0.38 -5.17
C LEU A 80 -3.93 -1.49 -4.41
N ILE A 81 -2.68 -1.77 -4.78
CA ILE A 81 -1.82 -2.73 -4.05
C ILE A 81 -1.57 -2.26 -2.61
N GLU A 82 -1.34 -0.97 -2.41
CA GLU A 82 -1.17 -0.38 -1.08
C GLU A 82 -2.43 -0.60 -0.22
N LEU A 83 -3.62 -0.34 -0.77
CA LEU A 83 -4.89 -0.57 -0.11
C LEU A 83 -5.16 -2.04 0.19
N GLU A 84 -4.86 -2.95 -0.74
CA GLU A 84 -5.01 -4.39 -0.55
C GLU A 84 -4.15 -4.88 0.62
N ARG A 85 -2.89 -4.44 0.70
CA ARG A 85 -2.00 -4.77 1.81
C ARG A 85 -2.50 -4.22 3.14
N PHE A 86 -3.10 -3.03 3.13
CA PHE A 86 -3.70 -2.45 4.32
C PHE A 86 -4.88 -3.30 4.82
N CYS A 87 -5.77 -3.72 3.91
CA CYS A 87 -6.90 -4.58 4.24
C CYS A 87 -6.48 -5.97 4.73
N ASN A 88 -5.43 -6.55 4.14
CA ASN A 88 -4.93 -7.89 4.50
C ASN A 88 -3.96 -7.88 5.70
N GLY A 89 -3.47 -6.70 6.10
CA GLY A 89 -2.43 -6.52 7.10
C GLY A 89 -2.93 -6.46 8.55
N SER A 90 -4.23 -6.58 8.81
CA SER A 90 -4.82 -6.51 10.15
C SER A 90 -4.69 -7.80 10.98
N ASP A 91 -4.24 -8.92 10.41
CA ASP A 91 -4.09 -10.20 11.10
C ASP A 91 -2.65 -10.76 11.06
N ALA A 92 -1.77 -10.24 11.92
CA ALA A 92 -0.67 -11.01 12.50
C ALA A 92 -0.07 -10.31 13.75
N PRO A 93 -0.35 -10.76 14.98
CA PRO A 93 0.27 -10.20 16.20
C PRO A 93 1.73 -10.66 16.41
N ASN A 94 2.45 -11.10 15.37
CA ASN A 94 3.84 -11.55 15.54
C ASN A 94 4.66 -11.51 14.23
N ARG A 95 4.89 -10.31 13.69
CA ARG A 95 6.09 -10.04 12.88
C ARG A 95 6.90 -8.95 13.56
N PRO A 96 8.10 -9.23 14.08
CA PRO A 96 9.03 -8.17 14.44
C PRO A 96 9.65 -7.66 13.15
N ASN A 97 9.01 -6.69 12.50
CA ASN A 97 9.69 -5.57 11.84
C ASN A 97 8.69 -4.63 11.15
N GLY A 98 8.45 -3.51 11.81
CA GLY A 98 8.31 -2.16 11.24
C GLY A 98 7.49 -1.97 9.98
N SER A 99 6.20 -1.70 10.14
CA SER A 99 5.51 -0.74 9.26
C SER A 99 4.32 -0.09 9.97
N SER A 100 4.58 0.55 11.11
CA SER A 100 3.71 1.63 11.57
C SER A 100 3.90 2.79 10.59
N SER A 101 2.85 3.09 9.81
CA SER A 101 2.51 4.44 9.34
C SER A 101 3.68 5.43 9.27
N LYS A 102 4.61 5.25 8.33
CA LYS A 102 5.45 6.38 7.91
C LYS A 102 4.59 7.18 6.95
N SER A 103 4.15 8.35 7.40
CA SER A 103 3.59 9.35 6.49
C SER A 103 4.56 9.55 5.32
N LEU A 104 4.01 9.81 4.14
CA LEU A 104 4.75 10.07 2.90
C LEU A 104 5.82 11.19 3.05
N ASP A 105 5.79 11.97 4.13
CA ASP A 105 6.81 12.96 4.49
C ASP A 105 8.18 12.35 4.84
N GLU A 106 8.27 11.06 5.19
CA GLU A 106 9.55 10.41 5.49
C GLU A 106 10.21 9.71 4.28
N ALA A 107 9.56 9.69 3.11
CA ALA A 107 10.15 9.17 1.88
C ALA A 107 11.08 10.20 1.22
N ASN A 108 11.96 10.81 2.01
CA ASN A 108 13.04 11.65 1.49
C ASN A 108 14.19 10.75 1.01
N ASN A 109 14.09 10.31 -0.25
CA ASN A 109 15.13 9.60 -1.00
C ASN A 109 16.36 10.49 -1.28
N SER A 110 16.98 11.03 -0.23
CA SER A 110 18.29 11.68 -0.29
C SER A 110 18.85 11.96 1.12
N SER A 111 19.35 10.96 1.83
CA SER A 111 20.39 11.17 2.86
C SER A 111 20.99 9.84 3.34
N MET A 112 22.31 9.76 3.41
CA MET A 112 23.06 8.65 4.01
C MET A 112 22.67 8.45 5.50
N ALA A 113 22.71 7.17 5.92
CA ALA A 113 22.70 6.63 7.29
C ALA A 113 22.14 7.54 8.41
N GLN A 114 20.95 7.21 8.91
CA GLN A 114 20.24 8.02 9.92
C GLN A 114 20.51 7.61 11.38
N ASP A 115 21.28 6.56 11.67
CA ASP A 115 21.45 6.07 13.04
C ASP A 115 22.92 5.99 13.51
N LEU A 116 23.20 6.59 14.67
CA LEU A 116 24.46 6.47 15.41
C LEU A 116 24.78 5.01 15.78
N GLY A 117 23.75 4.18 15.95
CA GLY A 117 23.88 2.73 16.17
C GLY A 117 24.49 2.01 14.96
N GLU A 118 24.05 2.36 13.75
CA GLU A 118 24.58 1.81 12.50
C GLU A 118 26.04 2.19 12.27
N ILE A 119 26.42 3.45 12.57
CA ILE A 119 27.82 3.90 12.47
C ILE A 119 28.74 3.08 13.40
N LYS A 120 28.29 2.81 14.64
CA LYS A 120 29.07 1.98 15.58
C LYS A 120 29.18 0.54 15.10
N LYS A 121 28.11 -0.04 14.57
CA LYS A 121 28.12 -1.40 14.03
C LYS A 121 29.06 -1.51 12.83
N LEU A 122 28.96 -0.57 11.88
CA LEU A 122 29.84 -0.50 10.71
C LEU A 122 31.30 -0.34 11.12
N GLY A 123 31.61 0.54 12.07
CA GLY A 123 32.97 0.72 12.58
C GLY A 123 33.54 -0.55 13.23
N ASN A 124 32.69 -1.34 13.90
CA ASN A 124 33.09 -2.60 14.51
C ASN A 124 33.31 -3.70 13.45
N GLU A 125 32.48 -3.74 12.40
CA GLU A 125 32.66 -4.64 11.26
C GLU A 125 33.92 -4.30 10.46
N MET A 126 34.20 -3.01 10.23
CA MET A 126 35.42 -2.54 9.57
C MET A 126 36.69 -2.89 10.35
N LYS A 127 36.64 -2.97 11.68
CA LYS A 127 37.78 -3.38 12.51
C LYS A 127 38.19 -4.84 12.29
N HIS A 128 37.26 -5.68 11.83
CA HIS A 128 37.52 -7.09 11.51
C HIS A 128 37.85 -7.33 10.03
N MET A 129 37.74 -6.31 9.17
CA MET A 129 38.18 -6.40 7.79
C MET A 129 39.71 -6.24 7.74
N LYS A 130 40.37 -7.24 7.17
CA LYS A 130 41.82 -7.21 6.96
C LYS A 130 42.17 -6.08 6.02
N THR A 131 43.16 -5.29 6.38
CA THR A 131 43.66 -4.23 5.49
C THR A 131 44.44 -4.86 4.34
N ASN A 132 44.57 -4.15 3.21
CA ASN A 132 45.33 -4.63 2.04
C ASN A 132 46.76 -5.06 2.40
N SER A 133 47.36 -4.41 3.40
CA SER A 133 48.68 -4.75 3.94
C SER A 133 48.71 -6.14 4.61
N GLU A 134 47.66 -6.52 5.34
CA GLU A 134 47.55 -7.83 6.01
C GLU A 134 47.19 -8.96 5.03
N LEU A 135 46.49 -8.64 3.92
CA LEU A 135 46.20 -9.62 2.86
C LEU A 135 47.48 -10.04 2.11
N LEU A 136 48.39 -9.09 1.86
CA LEU A 136 49.69 -9.35 1.22
C LEU A 136 50.61 -10.24 2.06
N GLU A 137 50.64 -10.05 3.39
CA GLU A 137 51.40 -10.92 4.30
C GLU A 137 50.89 -12.37 4.33
N GLN A 138 49.61 -12.58 4.01
CA GLN A 138 48.97 -13.91 3.98
C GLN A 138 48.95 -14.54 2.58
N ASN A 139 49.71 -14.01 1.61
CA ASN A 139 49.70 -14.42 0.20
C ASN A 139 48.30 -14.39 -0.45
N MET A 140 47.39 -13.55 0.04
CA MET A 140 46.10 -13.33 -0.58
C MET A 140 46.19 -12.13 -1.53
N ILE A 141 45.65 -12.28 -2.74
CA ILE A 141 45.65 -11.24 -3.76
C ILE A 141 44.61 -10.18 -3.35
N PRO A 142 45.02 -8.93 -3.07
CA PRO A 142 44.07 -7.86 -2.78
C PRO A 142 43.25 -7.53 -4.03
N ASP A 143 41.99 -7.14 -3.83
CA ASP A 143 41.15 -6.75 -4.96
C ASP A 143 41.79 -5.58 -5.73
N PRO A 144 41.79 -5.63 -7.07
CA PRO A 144 42.34 -4.55 -7.88
C PRO A 144 41.53 -3.27 -7.63
N ILE A 145 42.25 -2.18 -7.37
CA ILE A 145 41.68 -0.84 -7.24
C ILE A 145 40.86 -0.53 -8.50
N GLN A 146 39.57 -0.25 -8.33
CA GLN A 146 38.69 0.22 -9.40
C GLN A 146 38.94 1.69 -9.74
#